data_AF-D3NXI1-F1
#
_entry.id   AF-D3NXI1-F1
#
_cell.length_a   1.000
_cell.length_b   1.000
_cell.length_c   1.000
_cell.angle_alpha   90.00
_cell.angle_beta   90.00
_cell.angle_gamma   90.00
#
_symmetry.space_group_name_H-M   'P 1'
#
loop_
_entity.id
_entity.type
_entity.pdbx_description
1 polymer ?
#
loop_
_entity_poly.entity_id
_entity_poly.type
_entity_poly.pdbx_seq_one_letter_code
_entity_poly.pdbx_strand_id
1 'polypeptide(L)'
;MPPALPSAPASVATLRRLFLPLFMLLCGGPALATSALAEGLTQTALSIPARFPDGSAATLEATLLRPDGPGRYPIAILSHGTPRDPADRAQMTPLRYLPEAREFARRGWAVVTVMRRGYGGSDGPYSETTGSCNNPDYLRSARQSAEDLRQAIRYVAEQPYADASRILAVGVSAGGLASVALGADAPPGLKAVISFAGGRGSIADNEVCQENRLIAAFGTLGRSSRVPSLWIYAENDLFFGPALARRLWEAFTQEGGRAEFIAAPPNGKDGHGFFSAAIPQWTPMVDSFLAQNGLVLRGTPIALSLPALPPPPELSAANRAKFPAYVEAGANKAFAVSPDGAYGWKSGMRSLDEAQKGALENCSSHTQKGCRIAYLNDRPAGAAADMTTTSAPAFAAPAEGPRGSRGGLEPPAELSASGRDKFGAYVTAPGRKAFAVSQDGAFGWKSGMSSEDAARRGALDNCAKFTSHTCYVVIVDDRSLR
;
A
#
# COMPACT_ATOMS: atom_id res chain seq x y z
N MET A 1 -62.66 17.96 22.98
CA MET A 1 -63.43 17.91 24.24
C MET A 1 -64.11 16.54 24.31
N PRO A 2 -63.93 15.77 25.40
CA PRO A 2 -63.95 14.30 25.38
C PRO A 2 -65.22 13.67 26.01
N PRO A 3 -65.44 12.35 25.84
CA PRO A 3 -66.48 11.58 26.53
C PRO A 3 -65.98 10.99 27.86
N ALA A 4 -66.91 10.76 28.79
CA ALA A 4 -66.66 10.23 30.13
C ALA A 4 -66.91 8.70 30.22
N LEU A 5 -65.93 7.98 30.76
CA LEU A 5 -65.92 6.95 31.83
C LEU A 5 -67.20 6.11 32.12
N PRO A 6 -67.13 4.87 32.69
CA PRO A 6 -66.20 4.50 33.78
C PRO A 6 -65.68 3.04 33.84
N SER A 7 -64.82 2.86 34.84
CA SER A 7 -64.03 1.71 35.29
C SER A 7 -64.79 0.59 36.00
N ALA A 8 -64.21 -0.61 35.92
CA ALA A 8 -64.57 -1.92 36.50
C ALA A 8 -64.56 -1.96 38.06
N PRO A 9 -64.87 -3.11 38.74
CA PRO A 9 -63.91 -4.23 38.84
C PRO A 9 -64.45 -5.68 39.06
N ALA A 10 -63.52 -6.63 38.84
CA ALA A 10 -63.27 -7.90 39.54
C ALA A 10 -64.27 -9.09 39.52
N SER A 11 -63.79 -10.25 39.05
CA SER A 11 -64.34 -11.59 39.36
C SER A 11 -63.19 -12.61 39.42
N VAL A 12 -62.88 -13.14 40.61
CA VAL A 12 -63.24 -14.47 41.17
C VAL A 12 -62.63 -15.67 40.43
N ALA A 13 -61.79 -16.39 41.17
CA ALA A 13 -61.16 -17.66 40.83
C ALA A 13 -62.14 -18.84 40.97
N THR A 14 -62.06 -19.84 40.09
CA THR A 14 -62.26 -21.24 40.49
C THR A 14 -61.51 -22.19 39.56
N LEU A 15 -60.74 -23.09 40.18
CA LEU A 15 -59.85 -24.08 39.62
C LEU A 15 -60.66 -25.30 39.13
N ARG A 16 -60.45 -25.76 37.89
CA ARG A 16 -60.94 -27.07 37.43
C ARG A 16 -59.83 -27.81 36.69
N ARG A 17 -59.46 -28.97 37.26
CA ARG A 17 -58.47 -29.91 36.72
C ARG A 17 -59.01 -30.60 35.47
N LEU A 18 -58.19 -30.70 34.42
CA LEU A 18 -58.28 -31.74 33.39
C LEU A 18 -56.88 -32.04 32.84
N PHE A 19 -56.54 -33.32 32.85
CA PHE A 19 -55.34 -33.93 32.25
C PHE A 19 -55.39 -33.84 30.72
N LEU A 20 -54.25 -33.52 30.07
CA LEU A 20 -53.84 -34.01 28.73
C LEU A 20 -52.34 -33.65 28.51
N PRO A 21 -51.62 -34.25 27.54
CA PRO A 21 -50.32 -34.86 27.77
C PRO A 21 -49.15 -33.95 27.39
N LEU A 22 -47.99 -34.23 27.98
CA LEU A 22 -46.71 -33.65 27.66
C LEU A 22 -46.27 -34.03 26.23
N PHE A 23 -46.58 -33.19 25.26
CA PHE A 23 -45.98 -33.24 23.93
C PHE A 23 -44.73 -32.34 23.95
N MET A 24 -43.57 -32.94 24.26
CA MET A 24 -42.27 -32.28 24.05
C MET A 24 -42.09 -32.03 22.55
N LEU A 25 -42.41 -30.82 22.10
CA LEU A 25 -41.95 -30.32 20.80
C LEU A 25 -40.45 -30.04 20.93
N LEU A 26 -39.62 -31.01 20.55
CA LEU A 26 -38.23 -30.76 20.19
C LEU A 26 -38.21 -29.88 18.93
N CYS A 27 -38.27 -28.57 19.10
CA CYS A 27 -37.81 -27.62 18.09
C CYS A 27 -36.27 -27.54 18.11
N GLY A 28 -35.62 -28.67 17.82
CA GLY A 28 -34.20 -28.73 17.50
C GLY A 28 -34.01 -28.37 16.02
N GLY A 29 -34.21 -27.10 15.67
CA GLY A 29 -33.75 -26.60 14.38
C GLY A 29 -32.22 -26.68 14.34
N PRO A 30 -31.59 -27.12 13.23
CA PRO A 30 -30.15 -27.06 13.13
C PRO A 30 -29.78 -25.58 13.15
N ALA A 31 -29.20 -25.13 14.25
CA ALA A 31 -28.41 -23.92 14.27
C ALA A 31 -27.25 -24.18 13.30
N LEU A 32 -27.43 -23.75 12.04
CA LEU A 32 -26.33 -23.46 11.16
C LEU A 32 -25.53 -22.37 11.85
N ALA A 33 -24.61 -22.78 12.73
CA ALA A 33 -23.48 -21.96 13.10
C ALA A 33 -22.72 -21.74 11.80
N THR A 34 -23.09 -20.69 11.06
CA THR A 34 -22.17 -20.06 10.13
C THR A 34 -20.99 -19.68 10.99
N SER A 35 -19.94 -20.49 10.92
CA SER A 35 -18.61 -20.08 11.35
C SER A 35 -18.35 -18.80 10.57
N ALA A 36 -18.53 -17.65 11.22
CA ALA A 36 -18.02 -16.41 10.71
C ALA A 36 -16.52 -16.67 10.56
N LEU A 37 -16.07 -16.91 9.34
CA LEU A 37 -14.65 -16.94 9.03
C LEU A 37 -14.10 -15.67 9.67
N ALA A 38 -13.10 -15.80 10.53
CA ALA A 38 -12.47 -14.63 11.13
C ALA A 38 -12.11 -13.68 9.99
N GLU A 39 -12.77 -12.52 9.95
CA GLU A 39 -12.55 -11.54 8.87
C GLU A 39 -11.10 -11.05 9.00
N GLY A 40 -10.24 -11.46 8.08
CA GLY A 40 -8.89 -10.95 7.96
C GLY A 40 -8.80 -9.85 6.90
N LEU A 41 -7.57 -9.49 6.57
CA LEU A 41 -7.27 -8.61 5.45
C LEU A 41 -6.40 -9.36 4.45
N THR A 42 -6.82 -9.39 3.19
CA THR A 42 -6.02 -9.91 2.08
C THR A 42 -5.28 -8.77 1.40
N GLN A 43 -3.97 -8.97 1.23
CA GLN A 43 -3.11 -8.09 0.45
C GLN A 43 -2.79 -8.73 -0.91
N THR A 44 -2.84 -7.95 -1.99
CA THR A 44 -2.52 -8.41 -3.35
C THR A 44 -1.78 -7.33 -4.12
N ALA A 45 -0.69 -7.68 -4.78
CA ALA A 45 -0.01 -6.77 -5.71
C ALA A 45 -0.87 -6.58 -6.96
N LEU A 46 -0.94 -5.36 -7.48
CA LEU A 46 -1.67 -5.03 -8.71
C LEU A 46 -0.74 -4.35 -9.71
N SER A 47 -0.98 -4.65 -10.98
CA SER A 47 -0.45 -3.92 -12.13
C SER A 47 -1.64 -3.29 -12.84
N ILE A 48 -1.73 -1.96 -12.80
CA ILE A 48 -2.89 -1.22 -13.30
C ILE A 48 -2.58 -0.64 -14.68
N PRO A 49 -3.19 -1.14 -15.77
CA PRO A 49 -3.07 -0.50 -17.07
C PRO A 49 -3.78 0.87 -17.05
N ALA A 50 -3.06 1.92 -17.43
CA ALA A 50 -3.56 3.29 -17.48
C ALA A 50 -3.44 3.87 -18.90
N ARG A 51 -4.44 4.65 -19.32
CA ARG A 51 -4.46 5.35 -20.62
C ARG A 51 -4.76 6.83 -20.43
N PHE A 52 -3.83 7.68 -20.85
CA PHE A 52 -3.86 9.11 -20.55
C PHE A 52 -4.47 9.92 -21.68
N PRO A 53 -4.96 11.16 -21.40
CA PRO A 53 -5.60 12.00 -22.41
C PRO A 53 -4.71 12.39 -23.59
N ASP A 54 -3.38 12.35 -23.42
CA ASP A 54 -2.39 12.59 -24.48
C ASP A 54 -2.16 11.37 -25.40
N GLY A 55 -2.88 10.28 -25.18
CA GLY A 55 -2.75 9.02 -25.93
C GLY A 55 -1.66 8.10 -25.40
N SER A 56 -0.87 8.51 -24.41
CA SER A 56 0.14 7.66 -23.79
C SER A 56 -0.50 6.58 -22.91
N ALA A 57 0.25 5.50 -22.68
CA ALA A 57 -0.13 4.41 -21.76
C ALA A 57 1.02 4.09 -20.81
N ALA A 58 0.67 3.63 -19.62
CA ALA A 58 1.62 3.15 -18.62
C ALA A 58 0.98 2.05 -17.78
N THR A 59 1.78 1.18 -17.17
CA THR A 59 1.34 0.30 -16.09
C THR A 59 1.70 0.95 -14.75
N LEU A 60 0.71 1.15 -13.87
CA LEU A 60 0.95 1.67 -12.52
C LEU A 60 1.09 0.50 -11.53
N GLU A 61 2.17 0.49 -10.75
CA GLU A 61 2.34 -0.41 -9.61
C GLU A 61 1.35 -0.03 -8.50
N ALA A 62 0.64 -1.01 -7.96
CA ALA A 62 -0.21 -0.78 -6.80
C ALA A 62 -0.24 -1.99 -5.85
N THR A 63 -0.80 -1.78 -4.66
CA THR A 63 -1.20 -2.87 -3.76
C THR A 63 -2.64 -2.66 -3.35
N LEU A 64 -3.43 -3.73 -3.44
CA LEU A 64 -4.77 -3.85 -2.90
C LEU A 64 -4.69 -4.47 -1.51
N LEU A 65 -5.30 -3.82 -0.53
CA LEU A 65 -5.57 -4.38 0.79
C LEU A 65 -7.08 -4.28 1.05
N ARG A 66 -7.75 -5.41 1.28
CA ARG A 66 -9.20 -5.44 1.48
C ARG A 66 -9.60 -6.46 2.54
N PRO A 67 -10.79 -6.31 3.15
CA PRO A 67 -11.37 -7.37 3.98
C PRO A 67 -11.50 -8.69 3.22
N ASP A 68 -11.35 -9.79 3.96
CA ASP A 68 -11.63 -11.14 3.48
C ASP A 68 -13.14 -11.35 3.28
N GLY A 69 -13.48 -12.32 2.43
CA GLY A 69 -14.86 -12.73 2.19
C GLY A 69 -15.49 -12.17 0.91
N PRO A 70 -16.67 -12.70 0.55
CA PRO A 70 -17.38 -12.31 -0.65
C PRO A 70 -18.00 -10.91 -0.51
N GLY A 71 -18.16 -10.21 -1.63
CA GLY A 71 -18.86 -8.93 -1.66
C GLY A 71 -18.11 -7.85 -2.43
N ARG A 72 -18.80 -6.72 -2.60
CA ARG A 72 -18.24 -5.49 -3.18
C ARG A 72 -17.91 -4.51 -2.07
N TYR A 73 -16.71 -3.95 -2.13
CA TYR A 73 -16.16 -3.06 -1.13
C TYR A 73 -16.04 -1.64 -1.68
N PRO A 74 -16.44 -0.61 -0.93
CA PRO A 74 -16.09 0.77 -1.22
C PRO A 74 -14.58 0.93 -1.39
N ILE A 75 -14.16 1.80 -2.30
CA ILE A 75 -12.76 1.93 -2.68
C ILE A 75 -12.11 3.09 -1.94
N ALA A 76 -10.93 2.88 -1.36
CA ALA A 76 -10.07 3.96 -0.91
C ALA A 76 -8.79 3.98 -1.76
N ILE A 77 -8.49 5.08 -2.42
CA ILE A 77 -7.25 5.26 -3.18
C ILE A 77 -6.27 6.01 -2.29
N LEU A 78 -5.11 5.40 -2.02
CA LEU A 78 -4.06 6.00 -1.21
C LEU A 78 -2.92 6.50 -2.11
N SER A 79 -2.59 7.78 -1.98
CA SER A 79 -1.60 8.49 -2.79
C SER A 79 -0.40 8.97 -1.96
N HIS A 80 0.79 8.60 -2.42
CA HIS A 80 2.07 8.88 -1.74
C HIS A 80 2.57 10.32 -1.93
N GLY A 81 3.51 10.76 -1.08
CA GLY A 81 4.23 12.02 -1.22
C GLY A 81 5.29 12.01 -2.33
N THR A 82 6.07 13.08 -2.44
CA THR A 82 7.25 13.14 -3.33
C THR A 82 8.49 13.36 -2.48
N PRO A 83 9.55 12.53 -2.57
CA PRO A 83 10.79 12.80 -1.89
C PRO A 83 11.46 14.07 -2.45
N ARG A 84 12.20 14.80 -1.60
CA ARG A 84 12.98 15.96 -2.04
C ARG A 84 14.05 15.54 -3.07
N ASP A 85 14.71 14.41 -2.84
CA ASP A 85 15.67 13.84 -3.80
C ASP A 85 14.94 13.04 -4.92
N PRO A 86 15.09 13.44 -6.20
CA PRO A 86 14.57 12.70 -7.33
C PRO A 86 15.00 11.24 -7.42
N ALA A 87 16.21 10.89 -6.96
CA ALA A 87 16.76 9.54 -7.03
C ALA A 87 15.97 8.55 -6.15
N ASP A 88 15.37 9.04 -5.07
CA ASP A 88 14.61 8.22 -4.13
C ASP A 88 13.27 7.75 -4.69
N ARG A 89 12.75 8.40 -5.76
CA ARG A 89 11.46 8.03 -6.36
C ARG A 89 11.44 6.59 -6.85
N ALA A 90 12.54 6.13 -7.45
CA ALA A 90 12.65 4.76 -7.95
C ALA A 90 12.60 3.74 -6.81
N GLN A 91 12.98 4.11 -5.58
CA GLN A 91 13.03 3.23 -4.41
C GLN A 91 11.71 3.19 -3.63
N MET A 92 10.70 3.95 -4.05
CA MET A 92 9.38 3.94 -3.42
C MET A 92 8.64 2.65 -3.73
N THR A 93 7.78 2.22 -2.80
CA THR A 93 6.91 1.06 -2.96
C THR A 93 5.55 1.37 -2.32
N PRO A 94 4.47 0.71 -2.77
CA PRO A 94 3.17 0.79 -2.09
C PRO A 94 3.18 0.17 -0.69
N LEU A 95 4.11 -0.75 -0.42
CA LEU A 95 4.23 -1.46 0.86
C LEU A 95 4.61 -0.54 2.03
N ARG A 96 5.23 0.61 1.76
CA ARG A 96 5.59 1.60 2.78
C ARG A 96 4.37 2.19 3.50
N TYR A 97 3.22 2.22 2.83
CA TYR A 97 1.96 2.76 3.36
C TYR A 97 1.00 1.69 3.87
N LEU A 98 1.49 0.46 4.08
CA LEU A 98 0.65 -0.65 4.54
C LEU A 98 0.03 -0.38 5.93
N PRO A 99 0.73 0.20 6.93
CA PRO A 99 0.13 0.53 8.21
C PRO A 99 -1.08 1.47 8.09
N GLU A 100 -0.98 2.52 7.27
CA GLU A 100 -2.05 3.49 7.04
C GLU A 100 -3.18 2.86 6.23
N ALA A 101 -2.85 2.07 5.19
CA ALA A 101 -3.84 1.34 4.41
C ALA A 101 -4.65 0.37 5.27
N ARG A 102 -4.02 -0.29 6.27
CA ARG A 102 -4.74 -1.18 7.20
C ARG A 102 -5.83 -0.44 7.95
N GLU A 103 -5.63 0.79 8.37
CA GLU A 103 -6.66 1.50 9.14
C GLU A 103 -7.93 1.77 8.33
N PHE A 104 -7.82 2.06 7.05
CA PHE A 104 -8.99 2.14 6.17
C PHE A 104 -9.55 0.73 5.87
N ALA A 105 -8.70 -0.25 5.61
CA ALA A 105 -9.15 -1.61 5.27
C ALA A 105 -9.93 -2.27 6.43
N ARG A 106 -9.46 -2.10 7.66
CA ARG A 106 -10.15 -2.58 8.88
C ARG A 106 -11.51 -1.93 9.08
N ARG A 107 -11.73 -0.74 8.51
CA ARG A 107 -13.02 -0.04 8.47
C ARG A 107 -13.90 -0.44 7.28
N GLY A 108 -13.48 -1.41 6.48
CA GLY A 108 -14.27 -2.01 5.39
C GLY A 108 -14.01 -1.49 4.00
N TRP A 109 -12.98 -0.67 3.83
CA TRP A 109 -12.56 -0.18 2.51
C TRP A 109 -11.68 -1.21 1.79
N ALA A 110 -11.84 -1.36 0.48
CA ALA A 110 -10.80 -1.94 -0.37
C ALA A 110 -9.82 -0.82 -0.73
N VAL A 111 -8.64 -0.87 -0.12
CA VAL A 111 -7.62 0.17 -0.22
C VAL A 111 -6.65 -0.16 -1.33
N VAL A 112 -6.50 0.72 -2.30
CA VAL A 112 -5.54 0.62 -3.39
C VAL A 112 -4.50 1.71 -3.22
N THR A 113 -3.31 1.32 -2.75
CA THR A 113 -2.14 2.21 -2.69
C THR A 113 -1.45 2.19 -4.04
N VAL A 114 -1.49 3.31 -4.77
CA VAL A 114 -0.94 3.39 -6.13
C VAL A 114 0.37 4.15 -6.14
N MET A 115 1.37 3.67 -6.88
CA MET A 115 2.54 4.44 -7.28
C MET A 115 2.22 5.19 -8.58
N ARG A 116 2.33 6.52 -8.57
CA ARG A 116 2.10 7.36 -9.76
C ARG A 116 3.22 7.17 -10.80
N ARG A 117 3.04 7.67 -12.02
CA ARG A 117 4.06 7.55 -13.09
C ARG A 117 5.42 8.12 -12.64
N GLY A 118 6.49 7.41 -12.97
CA GLY A 118 7.86 7.79 -12.58
C GLY A 118 8.22 7.55 -11.11
N TYR A 119 7.43 6.73 -10.39
CA TYR A 119 7.72 6.26 -9.04
C TYR A 119 7.71 4.75 -8.96
N GLY A 120 8.52 4.20 -8.05
CA GLY A 120 8.56 2.77 -7.79
C GLY A 120 8.75 1.97 -9.08
N GLY A 121 7.90 0.97 -9.27
CA GLY A 121 7.83 0.10 -10.42
C GLY A 121 6.77 0.51 -11.45
N SER A 122 6.19 1.71 -11.33
CA SER A 122 5.27 2.23 -12.35
C SER A 122 6.04 2.68 -13.59
N ASP A 123 5.48 2.36 -14.76
CA ASP A 123 6.00 2.81 -16.05
C ASP A 123 5.81 4.33 -16.25
N GLY A 124 6.38 4.81 -17.36
CA GLY A 124 6.19 6.17 -17.85
C GLY A 124 7.12 7.19 -17.18
N PRO A 125 7.25 8.38 -17.77
CA PRO A 125 8.09 9.44 -17.22
C PRO A 125 7.47 10.02 -15.95
N TYR A 126 8.29 10.68 -15.14
CA TYR A 126 7.82 11.54 -14.08
C TYR A 126 7.01 12.72 -14.67
N SER A 127 5.69 12.63 -14.59
CA SER A 127 4.72 13.51 -15.30
C SER A 127 4.32 14.75 -14.51
N GLU A 128 4.53 14.73 -13.19
CA GLU A 128 3.97 15.71 -12.27
C GLU A 128 4.96 16.82 -11.87
N THR A 129 5.99 17.14 -12.66
CA THR A 129 6.93 18.23 -12.35
C THR A 129 6.23 19.58 -12.14
N THR A 130 6.70 20.38 -11.19
CA THR A 130 6.28 21.78 -11.02
C THR A 130 7.06 22.73 -11.91
N GLY A 131 8.13 22.30 -12.58
CA GLY A 131 9.07 23.21 -13.25
C GLY A 131 10.05 23.86 -12.27
N SER A 132 10.61 25.01 -12.65
CA SER A 132 11.65 25.69 -11.85
C SER A 132 11.09 26.32 -10.57
N CYS A 133 11.92 26.40 -9.53
CA CYS A 133 11.54 27.01 -8.24
C CYS A 133 11.14 28.49 -8.36
N ASN A 134 11.68 29.21 -9.35
CA ASN A 134 11.35 30.63 -9.57
C ASN A 134 9.99 30.83 -10.24
N ASN A 135 9.46 29.82 -10.94
CA ASN A 135 8.15 29.90 -11.60
C ASN A 135 7.44 28.55 -11.63
N PRO A 136 7.08 27.99 -10.46
CA PRO A 136 6.45 26.69 -10.39
C PRO A 136 5.00 26.74 -10.89
N ASP A 137 4.58 25.67 -11.57
CA ASP A 137 3.21 25.39 -11.98
C ASP A 137 2.62 24.27 -11.11
N TYR A 138 2.17 24.67 -9.92
CA TYR A 138 1.56 23.74 -8.96
C TYR A 138 0.22 23.19 -9.43
N LEU A 139 -0.57 23.97 -10.18
CA LEU A 139 -1.88 23.54 -10.64
C LEU A 139 -1.76 22.44 -11.70
N ARG A 140 -0.85 22.60 -12.68
CA ARG A 140 -0.56 21.54 -13.65
C ARG A 140 -0.01 20.30 -12.96
N SER A 141 0.93 20.46 -12.04
CA SER A 141 1.50 19.36 -11.25
C SER A 141 0.39 18.57 -10.54
N ALA A 142 -0.48 19.26 -9.79
CA ALA A 142 -1.58 18.63 -9.06
C ALA A 142 -2.56 17.89 -9.98
N ARG A 143 -2.89 18.46 -11.15
CA ARG A 143 -3.76 17.82 -12.15
C ARG A 143 -3.13 16.57 -12.76
N GLN A 144 -1.83 16.57 -13.03
CA GLN A 144 -1.11 15.40 -13.53
C GLN A 144 -1.09 14.28 -12.47
N SER A 145 -0.84 14.63 -11.21
CA SER A 145 -0.91 13.66 -10.11
C SER A 145 -2.33 13.08 -9.96
N ALA A 146 -3.36 13.92 -10.03
CA ALA A 146 -4.76 13.50 -9.94
C ALA A 146 -5.18 12.62 -11.13
N GLU A 147 -4.64 12.86 -12.32
CA GLU A 147 -4.92 12.01 -13.48
C GLU A 147 -4.41 10.58 -13.28
N ASP A 148 -3.23 10.38 -12.70
CA ASP A 148 -2.75 9.03 -12.37
C ASP A 148 -3.68 8.32 -11.38
N LEU A 149 -4.21 9.04 -10.38
CA LEU A 149 -5.21 8.50 -9.44
C LEU A 149 -6.54 8.19 -10.14
N ARG A 150 -6.97 9.04 -11.09
CA ARG A 150 -8.19 8.83 -11.88
C ARG A 150 -8.09 7.57 -12.73
N GLN A 151 -6.94 7.29 -13.32
CA GLN A 151 -6.71 6.06 -14.08
C GLN A 151 -6.78 4.83 -13.18
N ALA A 152 -6.18 4.90 -11.99
CA ALA A 152 -6.31 3.84 -10.99
C ALA A 152 -7.77 3.59 -10.60
N ILE A 153 -8.54 4.66 -10.36
CA ILE A 153 -9.97 4.56 -10.05
C ILE A 153 -10.75 3.90 -11.18
N ARG A 154 -10.51 4.30 -12.44
CA ARG A 154 -11.20 3.73 -13.62
C ARG A 154 -11.00 2.21 -13.68
N TYR A 155 -9.76 1.76 -13.58
CA TYR A 155 -9.45 0.33 -13.59
C TYR A 155 -10.07 -0.40 -12.39
N VAL A 156 -9.95 0.15 -11.18
CA VAL A 156 -10.45 -0.51 -9.96
C VAL A 156 -11.98 -0.57 -9.94
N ALA A 157 -12.66 0.44 -10.46
CA ALA A 157 -14.12 0.50 -10.52
C ALA A 157 -14.74 -0.63 -11.37
N GLU A 158 -13.99 -1.20 -12.30
CA GLU A 158 -14.42 -2.32 -13.16
C GLU A 158 -14.19 -3.70 -12.51
N GLN A 159 -13.50 -3.75 -11.37
CA GLN A 159 -13.18 -5.02 -10.73
C GLN A 159 -14.39 -5.63 -10.00
N PRO A 160 -14.54 -6.97 -9.97
CA PRO A 160 -15.71 -7.62 -9.40
C PRO A 160 -15.89 -7.39 -7.89
N TYR A 161 -14.81 -7.07 -7.18
CA TYR A 161 -14.82 -6.75 -5.75
C TYR A 161 -15.16 -5.29 -5.46
N ALA A 162 -15.31 -4.42 -6.46
CA ALA A 162 -15.41 -2.98 -6.24
C ALA A 162 -16.86 -2.49 -6.16
N ASP A 163 -17.16 -1.66 -5.15
CA ASP A 163 -18.31 -0.76 -5.13
C ASP A 163 -17.85 0.63 -5.57
N ALA A 164 -17.91 0.88 -6.88
CA ALA A 164 -17.51 2.14 -7.48
C ALA A 164 -18.42 3.33 -7.11
N SER A 165 -19.55 3.11 -6.44
CA SER A 165 -20.44 4.21 -6.02
C SER A 165 -19.92 4.98 -4.80
N ARG A 166 -18.94 4.41 -4.08
CA ARG A 166 -18.36 4.96 -2.85
C ARG A 166 -16.84 4.90 -2.92
N ILE A 167 -16.24 6.01 -3.31
CA ILE A 167 -14.79 6.17 -3.43
C ILE A 167 -14.32 7.23 -2.43
N LEU A 168 -13.23 6.92 -1.73
CA LEU A 168 -12.49 7.81 -0.85
C LEU A 168 -11.10 8.06 -1.47
N ALA A 169 -10.67 9.31 -1.57
CA ALA A 169 -9.29 9.63 -1.94
C ALA A 169 -8.52 10.07 -0.70
N VAL A 170 -7.37 9.46 -0.44
CA VAL A 170 -6.51 9.75 0.70
C VAL A 170 -5.10 10.00 0.19
N GLY A 171 -4.43 11.03 0.69
CA GLY A 171 -3.02 11.21 0.35
C GLY A 171 -2.26 12.07 1.32
N VAL A 172 -0.93 11.98 1.23
CA VAL A 172 0.01 12.75 2.04
C VAL A 172 0.93 13.61 1.18
N SER A 173 1.27 14.81 1.62
CA SER A 173 2.24 15.69 0.92
C SER A 173 1.77 15.97 -0.51
N ALA A 174 2.61 15.73 -1.51
CA ALA A 174 2.21 15.81 -2.92
C ALA A 174 0.98 14.94 -3.26
N GLY A 175 0.81 13.79 -2.60
CA GLY A 175 -0.36 12.93 -2.75
C GLY A 175 -1.62 13.52 -2.10
N GLY A 176 -1.47 14.32 -1.05
CA GLY A 176 -2.56 15.11 -0.46
C GLY A 176 -3.04 16.19 -1.42
N LEU A 177 -2.12 16.93 -2.03
CA LEU A 177 -2.42 17.88 -3.12
C LEU A 177 -3.10 17.17 -4.31
N ALA A 178 -2.61 16.00 -4.72
CA ALA A 178 -3.22 15.20 -5.78
C ALA A 178 -4.68 14.80 -5.45
N SER A 179 -4.95 14.43 -4.20
CA SER A 179 -6.30 14.05 -3.75
C SER A 179 -7.24 15.25 -3.72
N VAL A 180 -6.76 16.43 -3.30
CA VAL A 180 -7.52 17.69 -3.38
C VAL A 180 -7.83 18.04 -4.84
N ALA A 181 -6.85 17.90 -5.74
CA ALA A 181 -7.06 18.15 -7.16
C ALA A 181 -8.02 17.16 -7.82
N LEU A 182 -8.00 15.89 -7.39
CA LEU A 182 -9.00 14.91 -7.81
C LEU A 182 -10.41 15.33 -7.36
N GLY A 183 -10.57 15.89 -6.15
CA GLY A 183 -11.86 16.43 -5.69
C GLY A 183 -12.37 17.63 -6.50
N ALA A 184 -11.47 18.42 -7.09
CA ALA A 184 -11.81 19.55 -7.95
C ALA A 184 -12.36 19.13 -9.34
N ASP A 185 -12.04 17.91 -9.78
CA ASP A 185 -12.56 17.29 -11.00
C ASP A 185 -12.89 15.82 -10.69
N ALA A 186 -13.91 15.68 -9.85
CA ALA A 186 -14.27 14.45 -9.16
C ALA A 186 -14.76 13.37 -10.14
N PRO A 187 -14.11 12.19 -10.19
CA PRO A 187 -14.68 11.06 -10.92
C PRO A 187 -16.00 10.60 -10.28
N PRO A 188 -16.90 9.96 -11.05
CA PRO A 188 -18.12 9.38 -10.51
C PRO A 188 -17.82 8.48 -9.31
N GLY A 189 -18.62 8.65 -8.25
CA GLY A 189 -18.48 7.86 -7.02
C GLY A 189 -17.52 8.43 -5.98
N LEU A 190 -16.72 9.46 -6.27
CA LEU A 190 -15.90 10.13 -5.25
C LEU A 190 -16.80 10.82 -4.22
N LYS A 191 -16.74 10.34 -2.97
CA LYS A 191 -17.57 10.83 -1.86
C LYS A 191 -16.84 11.75 -0.90
N ALA A 192 -15.54 11.56 -0.72
CA ALA A 192 -14.74 12.36 0.19
C ALA A 192 -13.26 12.36 -0.18
N VAL A 193 -12.54 13.37 0.30
CA VAL A 193 -11.08 13.51 0.21
C VAL A 193 -10.50 13.66 1.61
N ILE A 194 -9.36 13.01 1.88
CA ILE A 194 -8.57 13.22 3.10
C ILE A 194 -7.14 13.56 2.68
N SER A 195 -6.68 14.73 3.10
CA SER A 195 -5.36 15.28 2.77
C SER A 195 -4.54 15.47 4.03
N PHE A 196 -3.46 14.70 4.15
CA PHE A 196 -2.46 14.87 5.20
C PHE A 196 -1.32 15.74 4.67
N ALA A 197 -1.03 16.86 5.33
CA ALA A 197 0.07 17.75 4.96
C ALA A 197 0.11 18.07 3.44
N GLY A 198 -1.04 18.32 2.82
CA GLY A 198 -1.16 18.43 1.36
C GLY A 198 -0.43 19.64 0.77
N GLY A 199 0.54 19.42 -0.11
CA GLY A 199 1.27 20.54 -0.71
C GLY A 199 2.37 20.09 -1.65
N ARG A 200 3.14 21.04 -2.17
CA ARG A 200 4.31 20.76 -3.01
C ARG A 200 5.32 21.89 -3.03
N GLY A 201 6.56 21.56 -3.38
CA GLY A 201 7.61 22.55 -3.65
C GLY A 201 8.44 22.96 -2.44
N SER A 202 8.39 22.21 -1.33
CA SER A 202 9.36 22.36 -0.26
C SER A 202 10.74 21.92 -0.75
N ILE A 203 11.73 22.78 -0.55
CA ILE A 203 13.14 22.54 -0.93
C ILE A 203 14.06 22.45 0.29
N ALA A 204 13.65 23.05 1.40
CA ALA A 204 14.29 22.96 2.70
C ALA A 204 13.23 23.13 3.80
N ASP A 205 13.66 23.04 5.06
CA ASP A 205 12.79 23.21 6.21
C ASP A 205 12.23 24.63 6.25
N ASN A 206 10.90 24.74 6.29
CA ASN A 206 10.12 25.98 6.23
C ASN A 206 10.36 26.81 4.95
N GLU A 207 10.83 26.18 3.87
CA GLU A 207 11.09 26.85 2.59
C GLU A 207 10.35 26.17 1.45
N VAL A 208 9.38 26.90 0.87
CA VAL A 208 8.58 26.49 -0.28
C VAL A 208 8.78 27.47 -1.43
N CYS A 209 9.08 26.95 -2.63
CA CYS A 209 9.22 27.76 -3.83
C CYS A 209 7.95 28.59 -4.10
N GLN A 210 8.06 29.91 -4.13
CA GLN A 210 6.97 30.81 -4.56
C GLN A 210 5.60 30.47 -3.91
N GLU A 211 5.52 30.44 -2.58
CA GLU A 211 4.31 30.06 -1.80
C GLU A 211 2.99 30.62 -2.33
N ASN A 212 2.97 31.89 -2.76
CA ASN A 212 1.77 32.53 -3.28
C ASN A 212 1.20 31.82 -4.53
N ARG A 213 2.05 31.17 -5.34
CA ARG A 213 1.59 30.36 -6.48
C ARG A 213 0.95 29.06 -6.01
N LEU A 214 1.45 28.46 -4.93
CA LEU A 214 0.84 27.28 -4.33
C LEU A 214 -0.54 27.65 -3.75
N ILE A 215 -0.63 28.75 -3.01
CA ILE A 215 -1.89 29.28 -2.48
C ILE A 215 -2.91 29.54 -3.61
N ALA A 216 -2.48 30.19 -4.70
CA ALA A 216 -3.35 30.44 -5.86
C ALA A 216 -3.81 29.14 -6.54
N ALA A 217 -2.98 28.11 -6.59
CA ALA A 217 -3.37 26.80 -7.10
C ALA A 217 -4.47 26.17 -6.23
N PHE A 218 -4.33 26.19 -4.90
CA PHE A 218 -5.38 25.72 -4.00
C PHE A 218 -6.69 26.52 -4.13
N GLY A 219 -6.62 27.85 -4.25
CA GLY A 219 -7.81 28.65 -4.55
C GLY A 219 -8.49 28.24 -5.85
N THR A 220 -7.71 28.00 -6.90
CA THR A 220 -8.24 27.51 -8.18
C THR A 220 -8.92 26.14 -8.06
N LEU A 221 -8.37 25.22 -7.26
CA LEU A 221 -8.99 23.91 -7.00
C LEU A 221 -10.29 24.03 -6.18
N GLY A 222 -10.40 25.03 -5.30
CA GLY A 222 -11.60 25.32 -4.53
C GLY A 222 -12.81 25.68 -5.38
N ARG A 223 -12.59 26.36 -6.51
CA ARG A 223 -13.66 26.81 -7.42
C ARG A 223 -14.58 25.70 -7.91
N SER A 224 -14.06 24.50 -8.12
CA SER A 224 -14.84 23.36 -8.64
C SER A 224 -14.96 22.19 -7.67
N SER A 225 -14.19 22.17 -6.57
CA SER A 225 -14.30 21.10 -5.58
C SER A 225 -15.55 21.26 -4.70
N ARG A 226 -16.46 20.29 -4.78
CA ARG A 226 -17.67 20.21 -3.93
C ARG A 226 -17.71 18.96 -3.06
N VAL A 227 -16.72 18.10 -3.23
CA VAL A 227 -16.53 16.88 -2.44
C VAL A 227 -16.11 17.28 -1.02
N PRO A 228 -16.79 16.79 0.04
CA PRO A 228 -16.33 16.97 1.42
C PRO A 228 -14.87 16.56 1.58
N SER A 229 -14.06 17.41 2.19
CA SER A 229 -12.64 17.15 2.40
C SER A 229 -12.25 17.31 3.87
N LEU A 230 -11.31 16.49 4.34
CA LEU A 230 -10.64 16.65 5.63
C LEU A 230 -9.16 16.91 5.42
N TRP A 231 -8.64 17.97 6.01
CA TRP A 231 -7.25 18.40 5.87
C TRP A 231 -6.57 18.41 7.24
N ILE A 232 -5.49 17.65 7.37
CA ILE A 232 -4.77 17.48 8.64
C ILE A 232 -3.32 17.93 8.46
N TYR A 233 -2.87 18.91 9.25
CA TYR A 233 -1.50 19.41 9.25
C TYR A 233 -1.00 19.47 10.69
N ALA A 234 0.18 18.91 10.95
CA ALA A 234 0.80 18.96 12.28
C ALA A 234 1.44 20.34 12.53
N GLU A 235 1.38 20.81 13.78
CA GLU A 235 1.89 22.14 14.17
C GLU A 235 3.40 22.33 13.94
N ASN A 236 4.19 21.23 13.92
CA ASN A 236 5.63 21.25 13.68
C ASN A 236 6.03 20.71 12.28
N ASP A 237 5.13 20.74 11.30
CA ASP A 237 5.44 20.36 9.91
C ASP A 237 6.46 21.34 9.29
N LEU A 238 7.62 20.83 8.88
CA LEU A 238 8.72 21.62 8.30
C LEU A 238 8.64 21.74 6.76
N PHE A 239 7.64 21.14 6.11
CA PHE A 239 7.41 21.28 4.68
C PHE A 239 6.32 22.31 4.41
N PHE A 240 5.20 22.20 5.12
CA PHE A 240 4.03 23.06 4.99
C PHE A 240 3.56 23.50 6.37
N GLY A 241 4.37 24.36 7.00
CA GLY A 241 4.11 24.86 8.35
C GLY A 241 2.69 25.45 8.53
N PRO A 242 2.19 25.52 9.77
CA PRO A 242 0.77 25.76 10.06
C PRO A 242 0.24 27.08 9.50
N ALA A 243 1.08 28.11 9.38
CA ALA A 243 0.71 29.38 8.76
C ALA A 243 0.45 29.25 7.25
N LEU A 244 1.32 28.55 6.52
CA LEU A 244 1.12 28.26 5.10
C LEU A 244 -0.11 27.36 4.93
N ALA A 245 -0.20 26.26 5.69
CA ALA A 245 -1.33 25.32 5.64
C ALA A 245 -2.69 26.02 5.82
N ARG A 246 -2.80 26.95 6.76
CA ARG A 246 -4.01 27.77 6.95
C ARG A 246 -4.33 28.63 5.74
N ARG A 247 -3.34 29.30 5.14
CA ARG A 247 -3.52 30.10 3.92
C ARG A 247 -3.94 29.26 2.71
N LEU A 248 -3.45 28.02 2.59
CA LEU A 248 -3.89 27.07 1.55
C LEU A 248 -5.38 26.74 1.73
N TRP A 249 -5.79 26.43 2.96
CA TRP A 249 -7.18 26.10 3.30
C TRP A 249 -8.12 27.29 3.11
N GLU A 250 -7.72 28.48 3.56
CA GLU A 250 -8.49 29.71 3.36
C GLU A 250 -8.70 30.00 1.87
N ALA A 251 -7.63 29.95 1.06
CA ALA A 251 -7.75 30.18 -0.38
C ALA A 251 -8.70 29.17 -1.05
N PHE A 252 -8.62 27.90 -0.68
CA PHE A 252 -9.50 26.86 -1.21
C PHE A 252 -10.97 27.05 -0.81
N THR A 253 -11.23 27.37 0.46
CA THR A 253 -12.60 27.50 0.99
C THR A 253 -13.28 28.82 0.62
N GLN A 254 -12.54 29.93 0.51
CA GLN A 254 -13.06 31.22 0.04
C GLN A 254 -13.56 31.14 -1.40
N GLU A 255 -13.00 30.25 -2.22
CA GLU A 255 -13.42 30.01 -3.60
C GLU A 255 -14.54 28.95 -3.71
N GLY A 256 -15.14 28.53 -2.59
CA GLY A 256 -16.29 27.63 -2.53
C GLY A 256 -15.94 26.15 -2.32
N GLY A 257 -14.66 25.82 -2.09
CA GLY A 257 -14.22 24.48 -1.71
C GLY A 257 -14.76 24.07 -0.33
N ARG A 258 -15.04 22.77 -0.14
CA ARG A 258 -15.49 22.23 1.15
C ARG A 258 -14.36 21.46 1.83
N ALA A 259 -13.74 22.04 2.84
CA ALA A 259 -12.71 21.38 3.63
C ALA A 259 -12.83 21.69 5.12
N GLU A 260 -12.83 20.66 5.95
CA GLU A 260 -12.54 20.75 7.38
C GLU A 260 -11.02 20.81 7.58
N PHE A 261 -10.54 21.70 8.45
CA PHE A 261 -9.12 21.85 8.75
C PHE A 261 -8.83 21.48 10.20
N ILE A 262 -7.88 20.57 10.40
CA ILE A 262 -7.38 20.19 11.72
C ILE A 262 -5.90 20.56 11.81
N ALA A 263 -5.59 21.44 12.76
CA ALA A 263 -4.24 21.60 13.28
C ALA A 263 -3.97 20.46 14.26
N ALA A 264 -3.21 19.46 13.81
CA ALA A 264 -2.84 18.31 14.62
C ALA A 264 -1.68 18.66 15.56
N PRO A 265 -1.59 17.99 16.73
CA PRO A 265 -0.49 18.20 17.66
C PRO A 265 0.87 17.87 17.00
N PRO A 266 1.97 18.40 17.54
CA PRO A 266 3.29 18.12 17.00
C PRO A 266 3.63 16.63 17.12
N ASN A 267 4.36 16.11 16.13
CA ASN A 267 4.85 14.73 16.13
C ASN A 267 6.32 14.67 15.71
N GLY A 268 7.12 13.90 16.45
CA GLY A 268 8.54 13.74 16.18
C GLY A 268 9.30 15.08 16.14
N LYS A 269 10.37 15.12 15.33
CA LYS A 269 11.11 16.36 15.04
C LYS A 269 10.48 17.17 13.91
N ASP A 270 9.77 16.51 13.02
CA ASP A 270 9.11 17.08 11.86
C ASP A 270 7.71 16.48 11.75
N GLY A 271 6.71 17.35 11.84
CA GLY A 271 5.30 17.00 11.75
C GLY A 271 4.87 16.50 10.38
N HIS A 272 5.71 16.65 9.34
CA HIS A 272 5.38 16.17 8.00
C HIS A 272 5.18 14.63 7.96
N GLY A 273 5.81 13.92 8.90
CA GLY A 273 5.65 12.47 9.07
C GLY A 273 4.36 12.03 9.78
N PHE A 274 3.46 12.95 10.18
CA PHE A 274 2.31 12.66 11.04
C PHE A 274 1.42 11.53 10.53
N PHE A 275 1.21 11.44 9.20
CA PHE A 275 0.40 10.38 8.60
C PHE A 275 0.93 8.97 8.92
N SER A 276 2.24 8.76 8.82
CA SER A 276 2.86 7.45 9.07
C SER A 276 3.21 7.23 10.55
N ALA A 277 3.54 8.29 11.28
CA ALA A 277 4.08 8.20 12.63
C ALA A 277 3.04 8.33 13.75
N ALA A 278 1.85 8.86 13.46
CA ALA A 278 0.82 9.19 14.46
C ALA A 278 -0.53 8.53 14.17
N ILE A 279 -0.53 7.30 13.65
CA ILE A 279 -1.75 6.53 13.33
C ILE A 279 -2.81 6.53 14.46
N PRO A 280 -2.46 6.23 15.72
CA PRO A 280 -3.44 6.28 16.80
C PRO A 280 -3.99 7.68 17.08
N GLN A 281 -3.27 8.74 16.72
CA GLN A 281 -3.70 10.12 16.96
C GLN A 281 -4.66 10.62 15.88
N TRP A 282 -4.43 10.28 14.61
CA TRP A 282 -5.29 10.75 13.52
C TRP A 282 -6.49 9.87 13.24
N THR A 283 -6.47 8.60 13.64
CA THR A 283 -7.60 7.68 13.40
C THR A 283 -8.94 8.20 13.95
N PRO A 284 -9.04 8.77 15.17
CA PRO A 284 -10.29 9.37 15.65
C PRO A 284 -10.76 10.59 14.83
N MET A 285 -9.83 11.38 14.28
CA MET A 285 -10.14 12.53 13.43
C MET A 285 -10.78 12.07 12.13
N VAL A 286 -10.18 11.05 11.50
CA VAL A 286 -10.72 10.41 10.30
C VAL A 286 -12.08 9.75 10.59
N ASP A 287 -12.23 9.08 11.72
CA ASP A 287 -13.50 8.44 12.11
C ASP A 287 -14.64 9.44 12.25
N SER A 288 -14.38 10.58 12.90
CA SER A 288 -15.36 11.66 13.03
C SER A 288 -15.79 12.16 11.65
N PHE A 289 -14.85 12.42 10.76
CA PHE A 289 -15.14 12.90 9.41
C PHE A 289 -15.90 11.86 8.58
N LEU A 290 -15.52 10.58 8.64
CA LEU A 290 -16.24 9.51 7.95
C LEU A 290 -17.68 9.38 8.48
N ALA A 291 -17.89 9.50 9.79
CA ALA A 291 -19.23 9.47 10.39
C ALA A 291 -20.11 10.64 9.92
N GLN A 292 -19.57 11.87 9.94
CA GLN A 292 -20.29 13.07 9.49
C GLN A 292 -20.74 13.01 8.03
N ASN A 293 -20.02 12.24 7.20
CA ASN A 293 -20.30 12.11 5.77
C ASN A 293 -21.03 10.80 5.41
N GLY A 294 -21.49 10.02 6.39
CA GLY A 294 -22.21 8.76 6.15
C GLY A 294 -21.34 7.67 5.52
N LEU A 295 -20.04 7.67 5.83
CA LEU A 295 -19.02 6.78 5.27
C LEU A 295 -18.49 5.75 6.29
N VAL A 296 -19.21 5.54 7.39
CA VAL A 296 -18.94 4.45 8.34
C VAL A 296 -19.50 3.16 7.76
N LEU A 297 -18.61 2.22 7.42
CA LEU A 297 -19.01 0.95 6.78
C LEU A 297 -19.18 -0.20 7.77
N ARG A 298 -18.62 -0.08 8.99
CA ARG A 298 -18.74 -1.05 10.08
C ARG A 298 -18.64 -0.36 11.43
N GLY A 299 -19.37 -0.89 12.42
CA GLY A 299 -19.40 -0.36 13.79
C GLY A 299 -18.17 -0.70 14.63
N THR A 300 -17.35 -1.67 14.21
CA THR A 300 -16.11 -2.04 14.87
C THR A 300 -15.06 -2.37 13.81
N PRO A 301 -13.82 -1.83 13.91
CA PRO A 301 -12.75 -2.19 13.00
C PRO A 301 -12.39 -3.67 13.11
N ILE A 302 -12.06 -4.31 11.98
CA ILE A 302 -11.51 -5.67 11.95
C ILE A 302 -10.29 -5.74 12.87
N ALA A 303 -10.17 -6.78 13.71
CA ALA A 303 -8.99 -6.95 14.56
C ALA A 303 -7.76 -7.33 13.71
N LEU A 304 -6.63 -6.66 13.92
CA LEU A 304 -5.36 -7.10 13.30
C LEU A 304 -4.80 -8.27 14.10
N SER A 305 -4.49 -9.36 13.40
CA SER A 305 -3.67 -10.44 13.96
C SER A 305 -2.20 -10.13 13.71
N LEU A 306 -1.58 -9.39 14.63
CA LEU A 306 -0.14 -9.13 14.60
C LEU A 306 0.65 -10.28 15.23
N PRO A 307 1.83 -10.64 14.71
CA PRO A 307 2.65 -11.69 15.28
C PRO A 307 3.22 -11.27 16.64
N ALA A 308 3.21 -12.18 17.61
CA ALA A 308 3.81 -11.98 18.92
C ALA A 308 5.34 -12.20 18.84
N LEU A 309 6.07 -11.21 18.32
CA LEU A 309 7.53 -11.27 18.20
C LEU A 309 8.20 -10.75 19.49
N PRO A 310 9.07 -11.54 20.16
CA PRO A 310 9.83 -11.03 21.29
C PRO A 310 10.90 -10.04 20.81
N PRO A 311 11.11 -8.90 21.48
CA PRO A 311 12.16 -7.98 21.09
C PRO A 311 13.55 -8.64 21.25
N PRO A 312 14.52 -8.33 20.37
CA PRO A 312 15.87 -8.87 20.50
C PRO A 312 16.47 -8.58 21.89
N PRO A 313 17.16 -9.55 22.51
CA PRO A 313 17.67 -9.42 23.87
C PRO A 313 18.72 -8.31 24.02
N GLU A 314 19.40 -7.93 22.93
CA GLU A 314 20.39 -6.86 22.91
C GLU A 314 19.77 -5.47 23.15
N LEU A 315 18.49 -5.29 22.85
CA LEU A 315 17.85 -3.98 22.98
C LEU A 315 17.78 -3.54 24.43
N SER A 316 18.14 -2.28 24.70
CA SER A 316 17.86 -1.62 25.98
C SER A 316 16.35 -1.55 26.25
N ALA A 317 15.95 -1.35 27.51
CA ALA A 317 14.53 -1.21 27.87
C ALA A 317 13.80 -0.12 27.04
N ALA A 318 14.46 1.02 26.82
CA ALA A 318 13.92 2.11 26.01
C ALA A 318 13.76 1.74 24.53
N ASN A 319 14.69 0.94 23.98
CA ASN A 319 14.61 0.50 22.58
C ASN A 319 13.62 -0.65 22.39
N ARG A 320 13.43 -1.52 23.40
CA ARG A 320 12.39 -2.56 23.38
C ARG A 320 10.99 -1.96 23.25
N ALA A 321 10.73 -0.82 23.90
CA ALA A 321 9.46 -0.10 23.77
C ALA A 321 9.17 0.39 22.33
N LYS A 322 10.18 0.46 21.45
CA LYS A 322 10.04 0.88 20.05
C LYS A 322 9.90 -0.31 19.09
N PHE A 323 10.15 -1.53 19.55
CA PHE A 323 10.06 -2.75 18.72
C PHE A 323 8.65 -3.02 18.15
N PRO A 324 7.53 -2.68 18.82
CA PRO A 324 6.20 -2.85 18.23
C PRO A 324 6.02 -2.15 16.87
N ALA A 325 6.69 -1.02 16.62
CA ALA A 325 6.67 -0.36 15.32
C ALA A 325 7.20 -1.25 14.18
N TYR A 326 8.19 -2.11 14.46
CA TYR A 326 8.67 -3.10 13.50
C TYR A 326 7.64 -4.22 13.28
N VAL A 327 6.98 -4.68 14.36
CA VAL A 327 5.94 -5.72 14.29
C VAL A 327 4.77 -5.24 13.41
N GLU A 328 4.35 -4.00 13.59
CA GLU A 328 3.26 -3.36 12.85
C GLU A 328 3.63 -2.94 11.43
N ALA A 329 4.91 -2.94 11.05
CA ALA A 329 5.33 -2.43 9.76
C ALA A 329 4.87 -3.29 8.55
N GLY A 330 5.05 -2.73 7.36
CA GLY A 330 4.80 -3.40 6.10
C GLY A 330 5.71 -4.62 5.86
N ALA A 331 5.29 -5.53 4.98
CA ALA A 331 6.10 -6.68 4.55
C ALA A 331 7.43 -6.25 3.92
N ASN A 332 8.33 -7.22 3.67
CA ASN A 332 9.72 -6.97 3.27
C ASN A 332 10.40 -6.03 4.27
N LYS A 333 10.46 -6.51 5.51
CA LYS A 333 11.07 -5.80 6.64
C LYS A 333 12.19 -6.61 7.26
N ALA A 334 13.22 -5.95 7.75
CA ALA A 334 14.31 -6.57 8.48
C ALA A 334 14.68 -5.71 9.69
N PHE A 335 15.06 -6.38 10.77
CA PHE A 335 15.51 -5.75 12.01
C PHE A 335 16.92 -6.22 12.32
N ALA A 336 17.86 -5.30 12.47
CA ALA A 336 19.25 -5.55 12.80
C ALA A 336 19.58 -5.03 14.20
N VAL A 337 20.48 -5.74 14.88
CA VAL A 337 20.96 -5.39 16.23
C VAL A 337 22.46 -5.59 16.34
N SER A 338 23.06 -4.86 17.26
CA SER A 338 24.46 -4.96 17.66
C SER A 338 24.56 -5.41 19.13
N PRO A 339 25.65 -6.08 19.55
CA PRO A 339 25.87 -6.51 20.94
C PRO A 339 25.89 -5.38 21.99
N ASP A 340 26.04 -4.12 21.60
CA ASP A 340 25.93 -2.96 22.50
C ASP A 340 24.51 -2.36 22.57
N GLY A 341 23.53 -2.99 21.92
CA GLY A 341 22.13 -2.57 21.94
C GLY A 341 21.77 -1.49 20.91
N ALA A 342 22.70 -1.10 20.04
CA ALA A 342 22.38 -0.36 18.82
C ALA A 342 21.52 -1.23 17.90
N TYR A 343 20.62 -0.60 17.14
CA TYR A 343 19.69 -1.29 16.26
C TYR A 343 19.35 -0.43 15.04
N GLY A 344 18.84 -1.09 14.01
CA GLY A 344 18.34 -0.44 12.81
C GLY A 344 17.35 -1.35 12.09
N TRP A 345 16.35 -0.77 11.45
CA TRP A 345 15.37 -1.56 10.70
C TRP A 345 14.86 -0.80 9.49
N LYS A 346 14.33 -1.55 8.54
CA LYS A 346 13.64 -1.07 7.33
C LYS A 346 12.43 -1.95 7.07
N SER A 347 11.42 -1.40 6.41
CA SER A 347 10.18 -2.10 6.06
C SER A 347 9.58 -1.56 4.78
N GLY A 348 8.67 -2.32 4.16
CA GLY A 348 8.04 -1.90 2.92
C GLY A 348 9.04 -1.75 1.78
N MET A 349 10.11 -2.54 1.79
CA MET A 349 11.11 -2.54 0.73
C MET A 349 10.65 -3.40 -0.46
N ARG A 350 11.28 -3.25 -1.62
CA ARG A 350 10.93 -4.06 -2.79
C ARG A 350 11.25 -5.54 -2.56
N SER A 351 12.31 -5.79 -1.81
CA SER A 351 12.79 -7.13 -1.50
C SER A 351 13.27 -7.24 -0.05
N LEU A 352 13.37 -8.47 0.44
CA LEU A 352 13.99 -8.75 1.74
C LEU A 352 15.48 -8.38 1.74
N ASP A 353 16.19 -8.55 0.62
CA ASP A 353 17.61 -8.19 0.50
C ASP A 353 17.83 -6.69 0.73
N GLU A 354 16.98 -5.84 0.12
CA GLU A 354 17.01 -4.39 0.34
C GLU A 354 16.67 -4.03 1.80
N ALA A 355 15.68 -4.71 2.40
CA ALA A 355 15.33 -4.51 3.80
C ALA A 355 16.50 -4.86 4.72
N GLN A 356 17.17 -5.99 4.47
CA GLN A 356 18.35 -6.43 5.21
C GLN A 356 19.49 -5.44 5.11
N LYS A 357 19.85 -5.06 3.88
CA LYS A 357 20.92 -4.08 3.62
C LYS A 357 20.64 -2.79 4.38
N GLY A 358 19.45 -2.21 4.21
CA GLY A 358 19.11 -0.94 4.86
C GLY A 358 18.96 -1.06 6.39
N ALA A 359 18.55 -2.21 6.92
CA ALA A 359 18.52 -2.45 8.36
C ALA A 359 19.94 -2.50 8.95
N LEU A 360 20.87 -3.18 8.28
CA LEU A 360 22.27 -3.23 8.67
C LEU A 360 22.94 -1.86 8.57
N GLU A 361 22.73 -1.12 7.48
CA GLU A 361 23.24 0.25 7.31
C GLU A 361 22.73 1.18 8.41
N ASN A 362 21.42 1.14 8.70
CA ASN A 362 20.83 1.91 9.79
C ASN A 362 21.46 1.54 11.15
N CYS A 363 21.64 0.25 11.43
CA CYS A 363 22.23 -0.23 12.69
C CYS A 363 23.68 0.25 12.83
N SER A 364 24.50 0.04 11.79
CA SER A 364 25.92 0.39 11.77
C SER A 364 26.16 1.89 11.85
N SER A 365 25.18 2.74 11.52
CA SER A 365 25.31 4.20 11.72
C SER A 365 25.31 4.63 13.19
N HIS A 366 24.94 3.71 14.10
CA HIS A 366 24.81 3.97 15.54
C HIS A 366 25.80 3.17 16.40
N THR A 367 26.70 2.38 15.80
CA THR A 367 27.69 1.58 16.53
C THR A 367 28.96 1.38 15.71
N GLN A 368 30.06 1.08 16.39
CA GLN A 368 31.30 0.58 15.77
C GLN A 368 31.45 -0.94 15.91
N LYS A 369 30.51 -1.60 16.63
CA LYS A 369 30.44 -3.06 16.71
C LYS A 369 29.68 -3.60 15.49
N GLY A 370 29.94 -4.86 15.14
CA GLY A 370 29.24 -5.51 14.02
C GLY A 370 27.75 -5.67 14.30
N CYS A 371 26.92 -5.34 13.30
CA CYS A 371 25.49 -5.58 13.32
C CYS A 371 25.14 -6.93 12.66
N ARG A 372 24.13 -7.61 13.21
CA ARG A 372 23.53 -8.82 12.62
C ARG A 372 22.04 -8.60 12.39
N ILE A 373 21.45 -9.33 11.45
CA ILE A 373 19.99 -9.40 11.36
C ILE A 373 19.47 -10.21 12.57
N ALA A 374 18.47 -9.69 13.25
CA ALA A 374 17.70 -10.39 14.28
C ALA A 374 16.39 -10.96 13.71
N TYR A 375 15.72 -10.21 12.82
CA TYR A 375 14.45 -10.64 12.22
C TYR A 375 14.37 -10.34 10.72
N LEU A 376 13.77 -11.27 9.98
CA LEU A 376 13.31 -11.12 8.60
C LEU A 376 11.79 -11.32 8.56
N ASN A 377 11.06 -10.29 8.14
CA ASN A 377 9.61 -10.21 8.33
C ASN A 377 9.23 -10.55 9.76
N ASP A 378 8.56 -11.69 9.97
CA ASP A 378 8.07 -12.11 11.28
C ASP A 378 8.79 -13.37 11.77
N ARG A 379 10.03 -13.60 11.30
CA ARG A 379 10.85 -14.78 11.64
C ARG A 379 12.24 -14.37 12.16
N PRO A 380 12.75 -15.00 13.24
CA PRO A 380 14.13 -14.81 13.68
C PRO A 380 15.12 -15.18 12.58
N ALA A 381 16.14 -14.35 12.38
CA ALA A 381 17.23 -14.66 11.45
C ALA A 381 18.16 -15.72 12.05
N GLY A 382 18.47 -16.77 11.28
CA GLY A 382 19.30 -17.88 11.73
C GLY A 382 18.52 -19.05 12.34
N ALA A 383 17.19 -18.96 12.49
CA ALA A 383 16.37 -20.16 12.56
C ALA A 383 16.53 -20.87 11.21
N ALA A 384 17.23 -22.01 11.20
CA ALA A 384 17.16 -22.92 10.07
C ALA A 384 15.67 -23.12 9.74
N ALA A 385 15.33 -23.18 8.45
CA ALA A 385 14.03 -23.68 8.07
C ALA A 385 13.91 -25.09 8.65
N ASP A 386 13.24 -25.23 9.80
CA ASP A 386 12.74 -26.51 10.28
C ASP A 386 11.72 -26.97 9.26
N MET A 387 12.23 -27.66 8.22
CA MET A 387 11.49 -28.65 7.47
C MET A 387 11.21 -29.82 8.41
N THR A 388 10.25 -29.63 9.32
CA THR A 388 9.49 -30.72 9.90
C THR A 388 8.05 -30.57 9.47
N THR A 389 7.71 -31.43 8.51
CA THR A 389 6.38 -31.85 8.09
C THR A 389 5.33 -31.71 9.18
N THR A 390 4.47 -30.69 9.05
CA THR A 390 3.09 -30.79 9.51
C THR A 390 2.21 -30.50 8.31
N SER A 391 1.60 -31.56 7.80
CA SER A 391 0.70 -31.58 6.65
C SER A 391 -0.53 -30.70 6.91
N ALA A 392 -0.66 -29.61 6.14
CA ALA A 392 -1.95 -29.00 5.85
C ALA A 392 -2.64 -29.79 4.72
N PRO A 393 -3.98 -29.87 4.70
CA PRO A 393 -4.70 -30.76 3.79
C PRO A 393 -4.58 -30.29 2.34
N ALA A 394 -4.41 -31.26 1.44
CA ALA A 394 -4.24 -31.08 0.02
C ALA A 394 -5.43 -30.34 -0.60
N PHE A 395 -5.20 -29.09 -1.03
CA PHE A 395 -5.94 -28.53 -2.15
C PHE A 395 -5.23 -28.97 -3.42
N ALA A 396 -5.96 -29.69 -4.27
CA ALA A 396 -5.49 -30.19 -5.55
C ALA A 396 -4.89 -29.06 -6.38
N ALA A 397 -3.59 -29.19 -6.70
CA ALA A 397 -2.95 -28.41 -7.73
C ALA A 397 -3.67 -28.65 -9.07
N PRO A 398 -3.84 -27.63 -9.93
CA PRO A 398 -4.20 -27.91 -11.31
C PRO A 398 -3.08 -28.78 -11.90
N ALA A 399 -3.48 -29.86 -12.56
CA ALA A 399 -2.59 -30.89 -13.07
C ALA A 399 -1.39 -30.28 -13.80
N GLU A 400 -0.19 -30.70 -13.41
CA GLU A 400 1.03 -30.52 -14.20
C GLU A 400 0.73 -30.99 -15.63
N GLY A 401 0.72 -30.07 -16.58
CA GLY A 401 0.84 -30.42 -17.99
C GLY A 401 2.11 -31.24 -18.19
N PRO A 402 2.13 -32.16 -19.18
CA PRO A 402 3.19 -33.14 -19.31
C PRO A 402 4.54 -32.44 -19.36
N ARG A 403 5.49 -32.91 -18.55
CA ARG A 403 6.91 -32.56 -18.69
C ARG A 403 7.26 -32.79 -20.15
N GLY A 404 7.40 -31.71 -20.89
CA GLY A 404 7.90 -31.73 -22.25
C GLY A 404 9.18 -32.55 -22.26
N SER A 405 9.21 -33.55 -23.13
CA SER A 405 10.39 -34.31 -23.50
C SER A 405 11.60 -33.38 -23.59
N ARG A 406 12.78 -33.89 -23.19
CA ARG A 406 14.12 -33.28 -23.38
C ARG A 406 14.42 -33.05 -24.88
N GLY A 407 13.67 -32.17 -25.53
CA GLY A 407 14.04 -31.56 -26.78
C GLY A 407 15.16 -30.58 -26.47
N GLY A 408 16.29 -30.72 -27.16
CA GLY A 408 17.42 -29.81 -26.98
C GLY A 408 16.94 -28.38 -27.19
N LEU A 409 17.11 -27.53 -26.16
CA LEU A 409 16.94 -26.10 -26.32
C LEU A 409 17.83 -25.64 -27.47
N GLU A 410 17.25 -24.97 -28.47
CA GLU A 410 18.04 -24.33 -29.51
C GLU A 410 18.56 -22.98 -28.99
N PRO A 411 19.80 -22.59 -29.36
CA PRO A 411 20.34 -21.29 -29.00
C PRO A 411 19.49 -20.16 -29.62
N PRO A 412 19.11 -19.12 -28.85
CA PRO A 412 18.47 -17.91 -29.37
C PRO A 412 19.13 -17.38 -30.65
N ALA A 413 18.31 -17.00 -31.63
CA ALA A 413 18.77 -16.59 -32.97
C ALA A 413 19.73 -15.38 -32.94
N GLU A 414 19.55 -14.50 -31.95
CA GLU A 414 20.31 -13.26 -31.75
C GLU A 414 21.68 -13.53 -31.11
N LEU A 415 21.96 -14.74 -30.62
CA LEU A 415 23.26 -15.05 -30.04
C LEU A 415 24.37 -14.88 -31.07
N SER A 416 25.40 -14.13 -30.67
CA SER A 416 26.68 -14.10 -31.38
C SER A 416 27.31 -15.51 -31.44
N ALA A 417 28.24 -15.72 -32.38
CA ALA A 417 28.93 -17.01 -32.53
C ALA A 417 29.61 -17.47 -31.21
N SER A 418 30.27 -16.55 -30.50
CA SER A 418 30.87 -16.80 -29.16
C SER A 418 29.84 -17.13 -28.08
N GLY A 419 28.61 -16.60 -28.21
CA GLY A 419 27.50 -16.92 -27.31
C GLY A 419 26.92 -18.31 -27.52
N ARG A 420 26.91 -18.81 -28.77
CA ARG A 420 26.45 -20.17 -29.09
C ARG A 420 27.31 -21.25 -28.43
N ASP A 421 28.62 -21.07 -28.38
CA ASP A 421 29.54 -22.01 -27.71
C ASP A 421 29.31 -22.08 -26.19
N LYS A 422 28.82 -20.99 -25.58
CA LYS A 422 28.56 -20.90 -24.14
C LYS A 422 27.12 -21.27 -23.75
N PHE A 423 26.23 -21.44 -24.73
CA PHE A 423 24.84 -21.81 -24.49
C PHE A 423 24.70 -23.21 -23.91
N GLY A 424 25.58 -24.16 -24.27
CA GLY A 424 25.56 -25.52 -23.72
C GLY A 424 25.75 -25.58 -22.20
N ALA A 425 26.47 -24.60 -21.62
CA ALA A 425 26.66 -24.50 -20.17
C ALA A 425 25.36 -24.10 -19.44
N TYR A 426 24.50 -23.30 -20.08
CA TYR A 426 23.18 -22.97 -19.55
C TYR A 426 22.23 -24.18 -19.61
N VAL A 427 22.23 -24.89 -20.75
CA VAL A 427 21.37 -26.07 -20.95
C VAL A 427 21.61 -27.13 -19.87
N THR A 428 22.87 -27.35 -19.50
CA THR A 428 23.27 -28.36 -18.50
C THR A 428 23.25 -27.87 -17.05
N ALA A 429 22.97 -26.59 -16.79
CA ALA A 429 23.03 -26.04 -15.44
C ALA A 429 21.85 -26.48 -14.55
N PRO A 430 22.11 -26.77 -13.25
CA PRO A 430 21.08 -27.23 -12.31
C PRO A 430 20.30 -26.06 -11.66
N GLY A 431 19.13 -26.40 -11.10
CA GLY A 431 18.29 -25.46 -10.35
C GLY A 431 17.58 -24.43 -11.21
N ARG A 432 16.87 -23.47 -10.58
CA ARG A 432 16.15 -22.43 -11.34
C ARG A 432 17.15 -21.56 -12.09
N LYS A 433 16.90 -21.36 -13.38
CA LYS A 433 17.83 -20.68 -14.28
C LYS A 433 17.09 -19.82 -15.31
N ALA A 434 17.76 -18.79 -15.81
CA ALA A 434 17.23 -17.97 -16.90
C ALA A 434 18.36 -17.52 -17.83
N PHE A 435 18.00 -17.26 -19.08
CA PHE A 435 18.90 -16.81 -20.13
C PHE A 435 18.34 -15.54 -20.78
N ALA A 436 19.15 -14.49 -20.82
CA ALA A 436 18.82 -13.21 -21.41
C ALA A 436 19.75 -12.89 -22.58
N VAL A 437 19.22 -12.17 -23.56
CA VAL A 437 19.93 -11.70 -24.74
C VAL A 437 19.59 -10.23 -25.02
N SER A 438 20.42 -9.58 -25.82
CA SER A 438 20.19 -8.24 -26.38
C SER A 438 20.23 -8.28 -27.91
N GLN A 439 19.76 -7.21 -28.55
CA GLN A 439 19.65 -7.12 -30.02
C GLN A 439 21.00 -7.13 -30.76
N ASP A 440 22.08 -6.72 -30.11
CA ASP A 440 23.46 -6.77 -30.62
C ASP A 440 24.16 -8.12 -30.35
N GLY A 441 23.44 -9.08 -29.77
CA GLY A 441 23.90 -10.45 -29.56
C GLY A 441 24.77 -10.67 -28.31
N ALA A 442 24.77 -9.71 -27.39
CA ALA A 442 25.24 -9.95 -26.02
C ALA A 442 24.23 -10.82 -25.25
N PHE A 443 24.71 -11.49 -24.21
CA PHE A 443 23.91 -12.44 -23.46
C PHE A 443 24.37 -12.53 -22.01
N GLY A 444 23.49 -13.03 -21.15
CA GLY A 444 23.77 -13.32 -19.75
C GLY A 444 22.83 -14.38 -19.21
N TRP A 445 23.33 -15.21 -18.29
CA TRP A 445 22.51 -16.25 -17.66
C TRP A 445 22.89 -16.45 -16.20
N LYS A 446 21.97 -17.04 -15.45
CA LYS A 446 22.14 -17.41 -14.04
C LYS A 446 21.41 -18.72 -13.76
N SER A 447 21.94 -19.54 -12.86
CA SER A 447 21.37 -20.84 -12.45
C SER A 447 21.52 -21.05 -10.94
N GLY A 448 20.89 -22.10 -10.42
CA GLY A 448 20.91 -22.43 -8.99
C GLY A 448 20.14 -21.43 -8.12
N MET A 449 19.21 -20.67 -8.70
CA MET A 449 18.51 -19.61 -7.96
C MET A 449 17.34 -20.16 -7.14
N SER A 450 17.00 -19.45 -6.06
CA SER A 450 15.89 -19.81 -5.16
C SER A 450 14.51 -19.53 -5.74
N SER A 451 14.41 -18.71 -6.79
CA SER A 451 13.16 -18.42 -7.50
C SER A 451 13.40 -18.08 -8.98
N GLU A 452 12.32 -18.16 -9.76
CA GLU A 452 12.30 -17.76 -11.17
C GLU A 452 12.69 -16.28 -11.35
N ASP A 453 12.14 -15.38 -10.53
CA ASP A 453 12.46 -13.95 -10.59
C ASP A 453 13.93 -13.64 -10.28
N ALA A 454 14.53 -14.39 -9.36
CA ALA A 454 15.95 -14.26 -9.04
C ALA A 454 16.83 -14.75 -10.21
N ALA A 455 16.41 -15.82 -10.91
CA ALA A 455 17.06 -16.27 -12.13
C ALA A 455 16.96 -15.24 -13.26
N ARG A 456 15.75 -14.70 -13.50
CA ARG A 456 15.48 -13.67 -14.52
C ARG A 456 16.34 -12.42 -14.30
N ARG A 457 16.35 -11.87 -13.07
CA ARG A 457 17.18 -10.70 -12.74
C ARG A 457 18.67 -10.98 -12.91
N GLY A 458 19.18 -12.09 -12.39
CA GLY A 458 20.58 -12.45 -12.53
C GLY A 458 21.03 -12.63 -13.99
N ALA A 459 20.15 -13.12 -14.86
CA ALA A 459 20.40 -13.23 -16.29
C ALA A 459 20.48 -11.85 -16.97
N LEU A 460 19.54 -10.96 -16.67
CA LEU A 460 19.51 -9.59 -17.18
C LEU A 460 20.73 -8.78 -16.73
N ASP A 461 21.07 -8.85 -15.43
CA ASP A 461 22.25 -8.16 -14.86
C ASP A 461 23.55 -8.64 -15.50
N ASN A 462 23.65 -9.93 -15.79
CA ASN A 462 24.83 -10.48 -16.46
C ASN A 462 24.89 -10.08 -17.94
N CYS A 463 23.76 -9.95 -18.61
CA CYS A 463 23.69 -9.50 -20.00
C CYS A 463 24.09 -8.03 -20.11
N ALA A 464 23.53 -7.16 -19.26
CA ALA A 464 23.75 -5.72 -19.28
C ALA A 464 25.20 -5.29 -18.99
N LYS A 465 26.05 -6.19 -18.49
CA LYS A 465 27.49 -5.92 -18.31
C LYS A 465 28.26 -5.80 -19.63
N PHE A 466 27.74 -6.39 -20.70
CA PHE A 466 28.45 -6.54 -21.96
C PHE A 466 27.79 -5.81 -23.14
N THR A 467 26.74 -5.04 -22.87
CA THR A 467 26.03 -4.27 -23.90
C THR A 467 25.39 -3.02 -23.31
N SER A 468 25.23 -1.99 -24.14
CA SER A 468 24.39 -0.83 -23.87
C SER A 468 22.95 -1.00 -24.39
N HIS A 469 22.66 -2.08 -25.11
CA HIS A 469 21.33 -2.40 -25.61
C HIS A 469 20.47 -3.08 -24.54
N THR A 470 19.15 -2.89 -24.62
CA THR A 470 18.21 -3.50 -23.68
C THR A 470 18.29 -5.02 -23.74
N CYS A 471 18.62 -5.64 -22.61
CA CYS A 471 18.56 -7.08 -22.42
C CYS A 471 17.15 -7.52 -22.04
N TYR A 472 16.74 -8.67 -22.54
CA TYR A 472 15.46 -9.29 -22.22
C TYR A 472 15.61 -10.81 -22.07
N VAL A 473 14.80 -11.41 -21.19
CA VAL A 473 14.85 -12.85 -20.92
C VAL A 473 14.14 -13.62 -22.03
N VAL A 474 14.80 -14.63 -22.57
CA VAL A 474 14.29 -15.46 -23.67
C VAL A 474 14.05 -16.92 -23.27
N ILE A 475 14.70 -17.41 -22.21
CA ILE A 475 14.49 -18.77 -21.71
C ILE A 475 14.48 -18.75 -20.18
N VAL A 476 13.55 -19.50 -19.60
CA VAL A 476 13.49 -19.75 -18.15
C VAL A 476 13.38 -21.24 -17.91
N ASP A 477 14.25 -21.73 -17.04
CA ASP A 477 14.52 -23.14 -16.83
C ASP A 477 14.81 -23.83 -18.15
N ASP A 478 13.93 -24.74 -18.58
CA ASP A 478 14.05 -25.43 -19.86
C ASP A 478 12.93 -25.02 -20.84
N ARG A 479 12.33 -23.82 -20.66
CA ARG A 479 11.23 -23.29 -21.47
C ARG A 479 11.62 -22.00 -22.19
N SER A 480 11.54 -22.01 -23.52
CA SER A 480 11.57 -20.80 -24.33
C SER A 480 10.38 -19.89 -23.98
N LEU A 481 10.62 -18.59 -23.88
CA LEU A 481 9.60 -17.55 -23.68
C LEU A 481 9.18 -16.89 -25.00
N ARG A 482 9.72 -17.36 -26.12
CA ARG A 482 9.27 -17.03 -27.48
C ARG A 482 8.29 -18.06 -27.99
#